data_AF-X1CN61-F1
#
_entry.id   AF-X1CN61-F1
#
_cell.length_a   1.000
_cell.length_b   1.000
_cell.length_c   1.000
_cell.angle_alpha   90.00
_cell.angle_beta   90.00
_cell.angle_gamma   90.00
#
_symmetry.space_group_name_H-M   'P 1'
#
loop_
_entity.id
_entity.type
_entity.pdbx_description
1 polymer ?
#
loop_
_entity_poly.entity_id
_entity_poly.type
_entity_poly.pdbx_seq_one_letter_code
_entity_poly.pdbx_strand_id
1 'polypeptide(L)' 'IPSPVDIPPGCSFNTRCPMAYDKCYKVDPVMKEVEPAHMVRCHLFD' A
#
# COMPACT_ATOMS: atom_id res chain seq x y z
N ILE A 1 -19.56 -1.39 8.24
CA ILE A 1 -18.09 -1.34 8.36
C ILE A 1 -17.59 -2.73 7.96
N PRO A 2 -16.75 -2.88 6.93
CA PRO A 2 -16.29 -4.20 6.52
C PRO A 2 -15.54 -4.89 7.67
N SER A 3 -15.72 -6.20 7.80
CA SER A 3 -15.21 -7.00 8.90
C SER A 3 -13.66 -6.93 8.95
N PRO A 4 -13.02 -6.78 10.12
CA PRO A 4 -11.55 -6.69 10.25
C PRO A 4 -10.78 -7.94 9.79
N VAL A 5 -11.49 -9.04 9.51
CA VAL A 5 -10.91 -10.36 9.21
C VAL A 5 -10.57 -10.50 7.72
N ASP A 6 -11.25 -9.78 6.84
CA ASP A 6 -11.00 -9.83 5.39
C ASP A 6 -10.14 -8.65 4.96
N ILE A 7 -8.83 -8.77 5.19
CA ILE A 7 -7.86 -7.80 4.68
C ILE A 7 -7.74 -8.03 3.16
N PRO A 8 -8.09 -7.05 2.31
CA PRO A 8 -7.92 -7.21 0.87
C PRO A 8 -6.44 -7.44 0.55
N PRO A 9 -6.13 -8.33 -0.40
CA PRO A 9 -4.75 -8.59 -0.78
C PRO A 9 -4.09 -7.31 -1.32
N GLY A 10 -2.77 -7.23 -1.16
CA GLY A 10 -1.97 -6.10 -1.60
C GLY A 10 -1.87 -4.96 -0.58
N CYS A 11 -1.63 -3.74 -1.08
CA CYS A 11 -1.48 -2.54 -0.26
C CYS A 11 -2.73 -2.27 0.58
N SER A 12 -2.56 -2.07 1.89
CA SER A 12 -3.66 -1.78 2.83
C SER A 12 -4.52 -0.56 2.46
N PHE A 13 -4.01 0.33 1.61
CA PHE A 13 -4.70 1.54 1.15
C PHE A 13 -5.36 1.39 -0.23
N ASN A 14 -5.25 0.24 -0.91
CA ASN A 14 -5.67 0.10 -2.32
C ASN A 14 -7.16 0.39 -2.58
N THR A 15 -8.04 0.18 -1.60
CA THR A 15 -9.48 0.47 -1.71
C THR A 15 -9.82 1.95 -1.52
N ARG A 16 -8.87 2.76 -1.03
CA ARG A 16 -9.08 4.19 -0.70
C ARG A 16 -8.08 5.13 -1.37
N CYS A 17 -7.02 4.62 -1.97
CA CYS A 17 -5.97 5.41 -2.59
C CYS A 17 -6.41 5.90 -3.98
N PRO A 18 -6.41 7.22 -4.27
CA PRO A 18 -6.76 7.75 -5.60
C PRO A 18 -5.73 7.44 -6.68
N MET A 19 -4.51 7.04 -6.28
CA MET A 19 -3.41 6.68 -7.18
C MET A 19 -3.23 5.15 -7.28
N ALA A 20 -4.19 4.36 -6.80
CA ALA A 20 -4.10 2.91 -6.87
C ALA A 20 -4.06 2.43 -8.33
N TYR A 21 -3.16 1.47 -8.58
CA TYR A 21 -3.03 0.79 -9.87
C TYR A 21 -2.89 -0.71 -9.64
N ASP A 22 -2.84 -1.50 -10.72
CA ASP A 22 -2.93 -2.97 -10.69
C ASP A 22 -2.02 -3.65 -9.64
N LYS A 23 -0.78 -3.16 -9.46
CA LYS A 23 0.16 -3.70 -8.46
C LYS A 23 -0.34 -3.56 -7.03
N CYS A 24 -1.01 -2.45 -6.70
CA CYS A 24 -1.51 -2.14 -5.37
C CYS A 24 -2.56 -3.15 -4.87
N TYR A 25 -3.28 -3.82 -5.77
CA TYR A 25 -4.30 -4.82 -5.43
C TYR A 25 -3.75 -6.24 -5.28
N LYS A 26 -2.46 -6.45 -5.60
CA LYS A 26 -1.85 -7.79 -5.69
C LYS A 26 -0.69 -7.98 -4.73
N VAL A 27 0.09 -6.92 -4.48
CA VAL A 27 1.35 -7.00 -3.72
C VAL A 27 1.33 -5.97 -2.60
N ASP A 28 1.84 -6.34 -1.43
CA ASP A 28 2.05 -5.39 -0.34
C ASP A 28 3.36 -4.62 -0.57
N PRO A 29 3.37 -3.27 -0.53
CA PRO A 29 4.57 -2.49 -0.77
C PRO A 29 5.60 -2.71 0.33
N VAL A 30 6.85 -2.83 -0.09
CA VAL A 30 7.99 -2.90 0.82
C VAL A 30 8.21 -1.55 1.49
N MET A 31 8.75 -1.60 2.71
CA MET A 31 9.13 -0.38 3.42
C MET A 31 10.45 0.14 2.86
N LYS A 32 10.46 1.40 2.45
CA LYS A 32 11.61 2.07 1.82
C LYS A 32 11.84 3.43 2.47
N GLU A 33 13.11 3.79 2.63
CA GLU A 33 13.50 5.14 3.05
C GLU A 33 13.58 6.03 1.81
N VAL A 34 12.82 7.13 1.79
CA VAL A 34 12.81 8.09 0.67
C VAL A 34 13.63 9.35 0.98
N GLU A 35 13.75 9.68 2.27
CA GLU A 35 14.56 10.77 2.80
C GLU A 35 15.05 10.36 4.20
N PRO A 36 16.10 10.99 4.77
CA PRO A 36 16.61 10.61 6.09
C PRO A 36 15.51 10.59 7.16
N ALA A 37 15.33 9.43 7.80
CA ALA A 37 14.27 9.17 8.78
C ALA A 37 12.82 9.26 8.25
N HIS A 38 12.62 9.21 6.92
CA HIS A 38 11.32 9.19 6.27
C HIS A 38 11.09 7.86 5.55
N MET A 39 10.29 6.99 6.17
CA MET A 39 9.94 5.67 5.62
C MET A 39 8.57 5.69 4.96
N VAL A 40 8.46 5.08 3.78
CA VAL A 40 7.23 4.97 3.01
C VAL A 40 6.99 3.51 2.63
N ARG A 41 5.71 3.12 2.55
CA ARG A 41 5.23 1.82 2.03
C ARG A 41 4.25 2.07 0.89
N CYS A 42 4.75 2.56 -0.23
CA CYS A 42 3.93 2.90 -1.40
C CYS A 42 4.67 2.53 -2.68
N HIS A 43 3.98 1.84 -3.59
CA HIS A 43 4.57 1.39 -4.84
C HIS A 43 4.96 2.52 -5.81
N LEU A 44 4.47 3.74 -5.59
CA LEU A 44 4.92 4.92 -6.36
C LEU A 44 6.38 5.29 -6.08
N PHE A 45 6.93 4.81 -4.96
CA PHE A 45 8.32 5.04 -4.56
C PHE A 45 9.18 3.78 -4.67
N ASP A 46 8.64 2.67 -5.19
CA ASP A 46 9.41 1.44 -5.44
C ASP A 46 10.58 1.72 -6.40
#